data_AF-A0A0M2UTA1-F1
#
_entry.id   AF-A0A0M2UTA1-F1
#
_cell.length_a   1.000
_cell.length_b   1.000
_cell.length_c   1.000
_cell.angle_alpha   90.00
_cell.angle_beta   90.00
_cell.angle_gamma   90.00
#
_symmetry.space_group_name_H-M   'P 1'
#
loop_
_entity.id
_entity.type
_entity.pdbx_description
1 polymer ?
#
loop_
_entity_poly.entity_id
_entity_poly.type
_entity_poly.pdbx_seq_one_letter_code
_entity_poly.pdbx_strand_id
1 'polypeptide(L)'
;MTHMFTDDPSSNRSGMRVVGLVDFQHSRPLGNEHAHKLFDMVKVEMRDKNKDYPDSINDYFGCVPGQVDGNKITVKKVIWEIPEKS
;
A
#
# COMPACT_ATOMS: atom_id res chain seq x y z
N MET A 1 -9.47 -8.08 -6.85
CA MET A 1 -9.55 -6.60 -6.86
C MET A 1 -8.46 -5.99 -7.76
N THR A 2 -8.08 -6.68 -8.84
CA THR A 2 -6.99 -6.31 -9.75
C THR A 2 -7.47 -5.53 -10.99
N HIS A 3 -8.78 -5.45 -11.20
CA HIS A 3 -9.41 -4.84 -12.39
C HIS A 3 -10.16 -3.55 -12.08
N MET A 4 -9.74 -2.79 -11.06
CA MET A 4 -10.41 -1.52 -10.73
C MET A 4 -10.23 -0.42 -11.80
N PHE A 5 -9.23 -0.55 -12.68
CA PHE A 5 -8.95 0.43 -13.73
C PHE A 5 -8.86 -0.17 -15.13
N THR A 6 -8.99 -1.50 -15.27
CA THR A 6 -8.92 -2.19 -16.57
C THR A 6 -10.29 -2.22 -17.26
N ASP A 7 -11.37 -2.29 -16.48
CA ASP A 7 -12.73 -2.49 -17.00
C ASP A 7 -13.57 -1.20 -17.06
N ASP A 8 -13.00 -0.05 -16.67
CA ASP A 8 -13.65 1.27 -16.80
C ASP A 8 -12.88 2.19 -17.77
N PRO A 9 -13.09 2.03 -19.10
CA PRO A 9 -12.53 2.93 -20.10
C PRO A 9 -13.27 4.28 -20.18
N SER A 10 -14.22 4.58 -19.27
CA SER A 10 -14.93 5.86 -19.28
C SER A 10 -14.09 6.98 -18.67
N SER A 11 -13.43 7.71 -19.56
CA SER A 11 -12.89 9.07 -19.40
C SER A 11 -11.43 9.21 -18.91
N ASN A 12 -10.56 9.54 -19.86
CA ASN A 12 -9.52 10.58 -19.74
C ASN A 12 -8.42 10.49 -18.65
N ARG A 13 -8.31 9.42 -17.86
CA ARG A 13 -7.26 9.27 -16.82
C ARG A 13 -6.03 8.51 -17.31
N SER A 14 -5.39 9.02 -18.36
CA SER A 14 -4.08 8.51 -18.81
C SER A 14 -3.06 8.63 -17.67
N GLY A 15 -2.57 7.50 -17.14
CA GLY A 15 -1.50 7.47 -16.13
C GLY A 15 -1.88 6.97 -14.73
N MET A 16 -3.16 6.72 -14.44
CA MET A 16 -3.55 6.11 -13.15
C MET A 16 -3.45 4.58 -13.19
N ARG A 17 -2.74 3.99 -12.22
CA ARG A 17 -2.69 2.54 -12.00
C ARG A 17 -2.58 2.22 -10.51
N VAL A 18 -2.96 1.01 -10.10
CA VAL A 18 -2.72 0.53 -8.73
C VAL A 18 -1.24 0.18 -8.57
N VAL A 19 -0.55 0.88 -7.69
CA VAL A 19 0.87 0.63 -7.36
C VAL A 19 1.06 -0.05 -6.00
N GLY A 20 0.00 -0.14 -5.19
CA GLY A 20 0.03 -0.75 -3.87
C GLY A 20 -1.35 -1.27 -3.46
N LEU A 21 -1.41 -2.51 -3.00
CA LEU A 21 -2.57 -3.17 -2.42
C LEU A 21 -2.09 -4.10 -1.31
N VAL A 22 -2.48 -3.79 -0.08
CA VAL A 22 -2.14 -4.58 1.11
C VAL A 22 -3.43 -5.13 1.72
N ASP A 23 -3.48 -6.43 1.93
CA ASP A 23 -4.58 -7.14 2.56
C ASP A 23 -4.20 -7.50 4.01
N PHE A 24 -4.94 -6.93 4.97
CA PHE A 24 -4.81 -7.22 6.39
C PHE A 24 -5.89 -8.22 6.81
N GLN A 25 -5.49 -9.47 7.04
CA GLN A 25 -6.40 -10.55 7.38
C GLN A 25 -6.44 -10.75 8.90
N HIS A 26 -7.58 -10.44 9.51
CA HIS A 26 -7.83 -10.72 10.92
C HIS A 26 -8.21 -12.21 11.12
N SER A 27 -7.68 -12.82 12.17
CA SER A 27 -8.05 -14.21 12.53
C SER A 27 -9.38 -14.33 13.28
N ARG A 28 -10.00 -13.22 13.72
CA ARG A 28 -11.27 -13.22 14.48
C ARG A 28 -12.34 -12.37 13.77
N PRO A 29 -13.63 -12.76 13.86
CA PRO A 29 -14.72 -12.01 13.23
C PRO A 29 -14.89 -10.58 13.76
N LEU A 30 -14.56 -10.34 15.04
CA LEU A 30 -14.71 -9.03 15.69
C LEU A 30 -13.50 -8.09 15.45
N GLY A 31 -12.54 -8.52 14.62
CA GLY A 31 -11.26 -7.81 14.45
C GLY A 31 -10.31 -8.10 15.61
N ASN A 32 -9.01 -8.14 15.30
CA ASN A 32 -7.95 -8.31 16.30
C ASN A 32 -7.27 -6.99 16.67
N GLU A 33 -7.45 -5.95 15.86
CA GLU A 33 -6.82 -4.65 16.04
C GLU A 33 -7.68 -3.59 15.35
N HIS A 34 -7.57 -2.35 15.78
CA HIS A 34 -8.29 -1.24 15.15
C HIS A 34 -7.69 -0.90 13.78
N ALA A 35 -8.56 -0.57 12.82
CA ALA A 35 -8.17 -0.27 11.44
C ALA A 35 -7.12 0.85 11.33
N HIS A 36 -7.19 1.88 12.17
CA HIS A 36 -6.22 2.98 12.16
C HIS A 36 -4.78 2.49 12.39
N LYS A 37 -4.58 1.55 13.33
CA LYS A 37 -3.24 1.01 13.59
C LYS A 37 -2.71 0.20 12.41
N LEU A 38 -3.58 -0.47 11.66
CA LEU A 38 -3.19 -1.22 10.46
C LEU A 38 -2.80 -0.28 9.32
N PHE A 39 -3.50 0.85 9.19
CA PHE A 39 -3.13 1.87 8.21
C PHE A 39 -1.81 2.56 8.57
N ASP A 40 -1.56 2.83 9.85
CA ASP A 40 -0.29 3.41 10.33
C ASP A 40 0.93 2.51 10.04
N MET A 41 0.71 1.22 9.83
CA MET A 41 1.76 0.26 9.48
C MET A 41 2.22 0.38 8.02
N VAL A 42 1.39 0.92 7.13
CA VAL A 42 1.77 1.15 5.74
C VAL A 42 2.37 2.54 5.64
N LYS A 43 3.67 2.60 5.35
CA LYS A 43 4.37 3.88 5.17
C LYS A 43 4.82 4.03 3.73
N VAL A 44 4.56 5.21 3.17
CA VAL A 44 5.07 5.64 1.86
C VAL A 44 5.62 7.04 2.05
N GLU A 45 6.91 7.22 1.79
CA GLU A 45 7.63 8.46 2.06
C GLU A 45 8.43 8.86 0.81
N MET A 46 8.67 10.17 0.64
CA MET A 46 9.60 10.63 -0.39
C MET A 46 11.02 10.18 -0.05
N ARG A 47 11.71 9.66 -1.06
CA ARG A 47 13.10 9.24 -1.00
C ARG A 47 14.04 10.43 -0.84
N ASP A 48 13.84 11.47 -1.65
CA ASP A 48 14.61 12.70 -1.57
C ASP A 48 13.74 13.82 -0.98
N LYS A 49 14.13 14.34 0.19
CA LYS A 49 13.41 15.43 0.86
C LYS A 49 13.69 16.81 0.26
N ASN A 50 14.69 16.92 -0.61
CA ASN A 50 15.07 18.17 -1.27
C ASN A 50 14.45 18.31 -2.67
N LYS A 51 13.78 17.27 -3.18
CA LYS A 51 13.03 17.33 -4.44
C LYS A 51 11.68 17.99 -4.18
N ASP A 52 11.41 19.10 -4.85
CA ASP A 52 10.16 19.86 -4.65
C ASP A 52 8.92 19.11 -5.16
N TYR A 53 9.06 18.36 -6.26
CA TYR A 53 7.95 17.66 -6.89
C TYR A 53 8.35 16.25 -7.34
N PRO A 54 7.73 15.19 -6.81
CA PRO A 54 7.93 13.85 -7.32
C PRO A 54 7.26 13.69 -8.70
N ASP A 55 7.96 13.03 -9.62
CA ASP A 55 7.53 12.78 -11.00
C ASP A 55 7.43 11.28 -11.32
N SER A 56 7.94 10.43 -10.42
CA SER A 56 8.02 8.98 -10.63
C SER A 56 7.74 8.22 -9.34
N ILE A 57 7.26 6.98 -9.47
CA ILE A 57 7.12 6.04 -8.35
C ILE A 57 8.47 5.78 -7.65
N ASN A 58 9.58 5.95 -8.37
CA ASN A 58 10.93 5.79 -7.85
C ASN A 58 11.37 6.90 -6.88
N ASP A 59 10.64 8.02 -6.85
CA ASP A 59 10.86 9.09 -5.87
C ASP A 59 10.30 8.73 -4.49
N TYR A 60 9.61 7.59 -4.38
CA TYR A 60 9.07 7.09 -3.12
C TYR A 60 9.83 5.86 -2.66
N PHE A 61 9.77 5.62 -1.35
CA PHE A 61 9.97 4.29 -0.80
C PHE A 61 8.82 3.92 0.11
N GLY A 62 8.54 2.63 0.18
CA GLY A 62 7.46 2.08 0.95
C GLY A 62 7.94 1.06 1.97
N CYS A 63 7.21 0.95 3.08
CA CYS A 63 7.41 -0.08 4.10
C CYS A 63 6.06 -0.65 4.52
N VAL A 64 5.97 -1.97 4.53
CA VAL A 64 4.82 -2.73 5.04
C VAL A 64 5.38 -3.88 5.84
N PRO A 65 5.04 -4.02 7.14
CA PRO A 65 5.52 -5.12 7.96
C PRO A 65 4.98 -6.45 7.44
N GLY A 66 5.83 -7.49 7.46
CA GLY A 66 5.46 -8.83 6.97
C GLY A 66 4.52 -9.59 7.91
N GLN A 67 4.64 -9.39 9.22
CA GLN A 67 3.78 -10.00 10.24
C GLN A 67 3.77 -9.13 11.49
N VAL A 68 2.61 -8.97 12.12
CA VAL A 68 2.49 -8.27 13.41
C VAL A 68 2.22 -9.32 14.48
N ASP A 69 3.30 -9.79 15.11
CA ASP A 69 3.22 -10.77 16.19
C ASP A 69 2.69 -10.10 17.46
N GLY A 70 1.53 -10.56 17.89
CA GLY A 70 0.78 -10.03 19.03
C GLY A 70 -0.73 -10.19 18.84
N ASN A 71 -1.23 -9.95 17.62
CA ASN A 71 -2.67 -9.88 17.33
C ASN A 71 -3.17 -10.86 16.25
N LYS A 72 -2.39 -11.86 15.81
CA LYS A 72 -2.82 -12.82 14.76
C LYS A 72 -3.39 -12.13 13.51
N ILE A 73 -2.68 -11.11 13.03
CA ILE A 73 -3.04 -10.42 11.77
C ILE A 73 -2.00 -10.81 10.74
N THR A 74 -2.45 -11.39 9.63
CA THR A 74 -1.60 -11.72 8.49
C THR A 74 -1.65 -10.58 7.50
N VAL A 75 -0.47 -10.07 7.09
CA VAL A 75 -0.35 -8.99 6.12
C VAL A 75 0.09 -9.59 4.79
N LYS A 76 -0.66 -9.33 3.72
CA LYS A 76 -0.32 -9.77 2.36
C LYS A 76 -0.18 -8.57 1.44
N LYS A 77 1.01 -8.40 0.85
CA LYS A 77 1.21 -7.46 -0.25
C LYS A 77 0.64 -8.10 -1.52
N VAL A 78 -0.59 -7.77 -1.87
CA VAL A 78 -1.25 -8.30 -3.07
C VAL A 78 -0.71 -7.62 -4.32
N ILE A 79 -0.44 -6.31 -4.23
CA ILE A 79 0.27 -5.50 -5.24
C ILE A 79 1.24 -4.62 -4.47
N TRP A 80 2.50 -4.54 -4.90
CA TRP A 80 3.47 -3.63 -4.31
C TRP A 80 4.58 -3.29 -5.31
N GLU A 81 4.41 -2.18 -6.02
CA GLU A 81 5.38 -1.65 -6.99
C GLU A 81 6.25 -0.53 -6.39
N ILE A 82 5.91 -0.06 -5.18
CA ILE A 82 6.66 0.99 -4.50
C ILE A 82 8.02 0.42 -4.06
N PRO A 83 9.15 1.04 -4.44
CA PRO A 83 10.46 0.57 -4.02
C PRO A 83 10.56 0.41 -2.50
N GLU A 84 11.11 -0.69 -2.03
CA GLU A 84 11.29 -0.88 -0.59
C GLU A 84 12.45 -0.04 -0.07
N LYS A 85 12.35 0.38 1.20
CA LYS A 85 13.46 1.04 1.89
C LYS A 85 14.61 0.02 2.08
N SER A 86 15.72 0.22 1.37
CA SER A 86 16.96 -0.55 1.56
C SER A 86 17.60 -0.29 2.92
#